data_AF-A0A510BBH5-F1
#
_entry.id   AF-A0A510BBH5-F1
#
_cell.length_a   1.000
_cell.length_b   1.000
_cell.length_c   1.000
_cell.angle_alpha   90.00
_cell.angle_beta   90.00
_cell.angle_gamma   90.00
#
_symmetry.space_group_name_H-M   'P 1'
#
loop_
_entity.id
_entity.type
_entity.pdbx_description
1 polymer ?
#
loop_
_entity_poly.entity_id
_entity_poly.type
_entity_poly.pdbx_seq_one_letter_code
_entity_poly.pdbx_strand_id
1 'polypeptide(L)' 'MKLWILCKYNNSRNPNEDDLVINCGICKGMDTLNSIKVILEEYCDEIEDIVYPECNILKNVLNKKY' A
#
# COMPACT_ATOMS: atom_id res chain seq x y z
N MET A 1 -4.82 0.53 12.50
CA MET A 1 -5.48 0.63 11.16
C MET A 1 -4.74 -0.20 10.12
N LYS A 2 -5.35 -0.54 8.97
CA LYS A 2 -4.63 -1.19 7.85
C LYS A 2 -4.41 -0.26 6.67
N LEU A 3 -3.25 -0.38 6.03
CA LEU A 3 -2.96 0.28 4.76
C LEU A 3 -3.19 -0.69 3.59
N TRP A 4 -4.18 -0.41 2.75
CA TRP A 4 -4.48 -1.16 1.53
C TRP A 4 -3.84 -0.49 0.32
N ILE A 5 -3.02 -1.23 -0.42
CA ILE A 5 -2.41 -0.76 -1.67
C ILE A 5 -2.95 -1.59 -2.83
N LEU A 6 -3.88 -0.99 -3.57
CA LEU A 6 -4.65 -1.64 -4.62
C LEU A 6 -4.04 -1.32 -5.99
N CYS A 7 -3.39 -2.30 -6.61
CA CYS A 7 -2.59 -2.10 -7.84
C CYS A 7 -3.38 -2.20 -9.17
N LYS A 8 -4.69 -2.43 -9.09
CA LYS A 8 -5.61 -2.51 -10.23
C LYS A 8 -6.99 -2.05 -9.79
N TYR A 9 -7.76 -1.49 -10.72
CA TYR A 9 -9.10 -0.95 -10.49
C TYR A 9 -10.17 -1.99 -10.12
N ASN A 10 -9.90 -3.29 -10.29
CA ASN A 10 -10.82 -4.37 -9.91
C ASN A 10 -10.27 -5.14 -8.71
N ASN A 11 -10.51 -4.62 -7.51
CA ASN A 11 -10.32 -5.38 -6.28
C ASN A 11 -11.70 -5.59 -5.65
N SER A 12 -12.15 -6.84 -5.59
CA SER A 12 -13.44 -7.24 -5.00
C SER A 12 -13.44 -7.25 -3.47
N ARG A 13 -12.43 -6.64 -2.85
CA ARG A 13 -12.27 -6.60 -1.38
C ARG A 13 -12.70 -5.23 -0.88
N ASN A 14 -13.56 -5.25 0.13
CA ASN A 14 -14.03 -4.07 0.81
C ASN A 14 -13.11 -3.80 2.01
N PRO A 15 -12.23 -2.78 1.95
CA PRO A 15 -11.57 -2.25 3.13
C PRO A 15 -12.62 -1.73 4.13
N ASN A 16 -12.28 -1.73 5.41
CA ASN A 16 -13.16 -1.13 6.43
C ASN A 16 -13.14 0.40 6.32
N GLU A 17 -14.11 1.09 6.92
CA GLU A 17 -14.15 2.57 6.92
C GLU A 17 -12.92 3.20 7.58
N ASP A 18 -12.32 2.51 8.56
CA ASP A 18 -11.12 2.96 9.28
C ASP A 18 -9.80 2.60 8.56
N ASP A 19 -9.87 1.92 7.40
CA ASP A 19 -8.68 1.51 6.64
C ASP A 19 -8.25 2.60 5.65
N LEU A 20 -6.93 2.79 5.54
CA LEU A 20 -6.35 3.72 4.57
C LEU A 20 -6.19 3.00 3.22
N VAL A 21 -6.74 3.57 2.14
CA VAL A 21 -6.74 2.93 0.81
C VAL A 21 -5.98 3.76 -0.22
N ILE A 22 -4.90 3.20 -0.75
CA ILE A 22 -4.13 3.75 -1.88
C ILE A 22 -4.49 2.96 -3.14
N ASN A 23 -5.26 3.60 -4.03
CA ASN A 23 -5.51 3.08 -5.37
C ASN A 23 -4.41 3.53 -6.33
N CYS A 24 -3.76 2.56 -6.94
CA CYS A 24 -2.60 2.78 -7.77
C CYS A 24 -2.75 1.99 -9.08
N GLY A 25 -3.00 2.70 -10.18
CA GLY A 25 -3.22 2.05 -11.49
C GLY A 25 -2.00 1.30 -12.02
N ILE A 26 -0.80 1.85 -11.80
CA ILE A 26 0.48 1.21 -12.08
C ILE A 26 1.46 1.60 -10.99
N CYS A 27 1.76 0.71 -10.04
CA CYS A 27 2.74 1.00 -8.98
C CYS A 27 4.18 0.78 -9.47
N LYS A 28 4.46 1.17 -10.71
CA LYS A 28 5.79 1.28 -11.28
C LYS A 28 6.11 2.76 -11.40
N GLY A 29 6.81 3.27 -10.42
CA GLY A 29 7.23 4.66 -10.39
C GLY A 29 7.91 4.95 -9.05
N MET A 30 8.98 5.73 -9.09
CA MET A 30 9.71 6.14 -7.89
C MET A 30 8.82 6.99 -6.97
N ASP A 31 7.90 7.77 -7.58
CA ASP A 31 7.00 8.69 -6.88
C ASP A 31 5.98 7.96 -6.01
N THR A 32 5.27 6.96 -6.54
CA THR A 32 4.29 6.18 -5.76
C THR A 32 4.95 5.46 -4.59
N LEU A 33 6.16 4.92 -4.80
CA LEU A 33 6.93 4.27 -3.74
C LEU A 33 7.36 5.25 -2.66
N ASN A 34 7.74 6.48 -3.02
CA ASN A 34 8.06 7.51 -2.05
C ASN A 34 6.83 7.95 -1.26
N SER A 35 5.68 8.16 -1.90
CA SER A 35 4.44 8.51 -1.20
C SER A 35 4.03 7.43 -0.20
N ILE A 36 4.10 6.15 -0.58
CA ILE A 36 3.82 5.04 0.33
C ILE A 36 4.78 5.04 1.52
N LYS A 37 6.07 5.29 1.30
CA LYS A 37 7.06 5.35 2.39
C LYS A 37 6.81 6.50 3.34
N VAL A 38 6.52 7.70 2.82
CA VAL A 38 6.21 8.86 3.65
C VAL A 38 5.01 8.56 4.54
N ILE A 39 3.95 7.95 3.99
CA ILE A 39 2.78 7.54 4.77
C ILE A 39 3.17 6.50 5.84
N LEU A 40 3.99 5.51 5.49
CA LEU A 40 4.45 4.52 6.47
C LEU A 40 5.35 5.12 7.56
N GLU A 41 6.13 6.15 7.25
CA GLU A 41 6.98 6.84 8.22
C GLU A 41 6.17 7.75 9.15
N GLU A 42 5.20 8.50 8.61
CA GLU A 42 4.36 9.42 9.38
C GLU A 42 3.33 8.70 10.26
N TYR A 43 2.77 7.59 9.77
CA TYR A 43 1.70 6.84 10.44
C TYR A 43 2.18 5.45 10.92
N CYS A 44 3.48 5.27 11.12
CA CYS A 44 4.09 3.98 11.46
C CYS A 44 3.48 3.32 12.72
N ASP A 45 3.13 4.13 13.72
CA ASP A 45 2.57 3.66 15.00
C ASP A 45 1.07 3.32 14.90
N GLU A 46 0.40 3.82 13.86
CA GLU A 46 -1.04 3.64 13.65
C GLU A 46 -1.33 2.52 12.65
N ILE A 47 -0.44 2.31 11.67
CA ILE A 47 -0.56 1.27 10.64
C ILE A 47 -0.03 -0.05 11.18
N GLU A 48 -0.94 -0.97 11.50
CA GLU A 48 -0.62 -2.28 12.06
C GLU A 48 -0.27 -3.31 10.97
N ASP A 49 -0.83 -3.15 9.78
CA ASP A 49 -0.74 -4.13 8.70
C ASP A 49 -0.81 -3.45 7.33
N ILE A 50 -0.06 -3.98 6.37
CA ILE A 50 -0.03 -3.47 4.99
C ILE A 50 -0.52 -4.58 4.05
N VAL A 51 -1.64 -4.33 3.39
CA VAL A 51 -2.31 -5.28 2.51
C VAL A 51 -2.15 -4.85 1.06
N TYR A 52 -1.42 -5.63 0.26
CA TYR A 52 -1.21 -5.39 -1.18
C TYR A 52 -1.74 -6.58 -2.00
N PRO A 53 -3.07 -6.70 -2.18
CA PRO A 53 -3.66 -7.81 -2.91
C PRO A 53 -3.23 -7.75 -4.38
N GLU A 54 -2.79 -8.90 -4.90
CA GLU A 54 -2.36 -9.08 -6.29
C GLU A 54 -1.22 -8.16 -6.76
N CYS A 55 -0.45 -7.60 -5.82
CA CYS A 55 0.64 -6.69 -6.10
C CYS A 55 2.01 -7.22 -5.66
N ASN A 56 2.37 -8.40 -6.17
CA ASN A 56 3.64 -9.08 -5.87
C ASN A 56 4.88 -8.22 -6.17
N ILE A 57 4.80 -7.31 -7.14
CA ILE A 57 5.88 -6.39 -7.49
C ILE A 57 6.16 -5.42 -6.32
N LEU A 58 5.11 -4.81 -5.75
CA LEU A 58 5.24 -3.89 -4.62
C LEU A 58 5.75 -4.60 -3.38
N LYS A 59 5.24 -5.82 -3.11
CA LYS A 59 5.74 -6.67 -2.02
C LYS A 59 7.25 -6.85 -2.10
N ASN A 60 7.78 -7.13 -3.29
CA ASN A 60 9.22 -7.31 -3.50
C ASN A 60 10.02 -6.00 -3.39
N VAL A 61 9.43 -4.86 -3.73
CA VAL A 61 10.11 -3.56 -3.66
C VAL A 61 10.15 -3.03 -2.23
N LEU A 62 9.07 -3.20 -1.46
CA LEU A 62 9.01 -2.81 -0.06
C LEU A 62 9.85 -3.74 0.83
N ASN A 63 9.79 -5.07 0.63
CA ASN A 63 10.58 -6.03 1.41
C ASN A 63 12.09 -5.98 1.15
N LYS A 64 12.56 -5.32 0.09
CA LYS A 64 14.01 -5.18 -0.16
C LYS A 64 14.69 -4.12 0.72
N LYS A 65 13.93 -3.39 1.55
CA LYS A 65 14.45 -2.31 2.40
C LYS A 65 14.14 -2.47 3.90
N TYR A 66 13.50 -3.56 4.31
CA TYR A 66 13.30 -3.95 5.71
C TYR A 66 13.92 -5.31 5.98
#